data_AF-A0A6G0UEY8-F1
#
_entry.id   AF-A0A6G0UEY8-F1
#
_cell.length_a   1.000
_cell.length_b   1.000
_cell.length_c   1.000
_cell.angle_alpha   90.00
_cell.angle_beta   90.00
_cell.angle_gamma   90.00
#
_symmetry.space_group_name_H-M   'P 1'
#
loop_
_entity.id
_entity.type
_entity.pdbx_description
1 polymer ?
#
loop_
_entity_poly.entity_id
_entity_poly.type
_entity_poly.pdbx_seq_one_letter_code
_entity_poly.pdbx_strand_id
1 'polypeptide(L)'
;MDIVNDIAPELKKVFGVDRAPKATMLKMPKFGGHVARMTDFIEQMTSMLGFTENIVGAWQLVRKTGRLHVKVKFLEENQNQLEKNYFTIVTDYFVEQFIAYVSGQKEEPNPAPKEEDKKVRFAQNYSQQQINDVWRRFFTLVGNQFTESFEIERQKSLSSESKKTLDPHQHFKEEADKKKRIKERQSEIDTTQNENERGEDMFEDPF
;
A
#
# COMPACT_ATOMS: atom_id res chain seq x y z
N MET A 1 15.81 7.55 9.19
CA MET A 1 16.67 6.35 9.36
C MET A 1 16.59 5.78 10.77
N ASP A 2 16.09 6.56 11.73
CA ASP A 2 16.20 6.25 13.15
C ASP A 2 15.22 5.14 13.56
N ILE A 3 14.06 5.00 12.88
CA ILE A 3 13.13 3.88 13.10
C ILE A 3 13.88 2.54 13.05
N VAL A 4 14.62 2.26 11.97
CA VAL A 4 15.31 0.98 11.83
C VAL A 4 16.60 0.88 12.64
N ASN A 5 17.12 1.97 13.22
CA ASN A 5 18.36 1.93 14.00
C ASN A 5 18.13 1.93 15.51
N ASP A 6 17.16 2.71 15.95
CA ASP A 6 17.03 3.14 17.33
C ASP A 6 15.67 2.73 17.94
N ILE A 7 14.61 2.54 17.12
CA ILE A 7 13.25 2.26 17.61
C ILE A 7 12.82 0.80 17.40
N ALA A 8 13.00 0.28 16.19
CA ALA A 8 12.59 -1.05 15.73
C ALA A 8 13.71 -1.70 14.92
N PRO A 9 14.84 -2.08 15.56
CA PRO A 9 16.03 -2.60 14.88
C PRO A 9 15.80 -3.93 14.15
N GLU A 10 14.81 -4.71 14.56
CA GLU A 10 14.40 -5.94 13.86
C GLU A 10 13.98 -5.68 12.40
N LEU A 11 13.52 -4.47 12.08
CA LEU A 11 13.18 -4.08 10.71
C LEU A 11 14.42 -3.97 9.80
N LYS A 12 15.64 -3.89 10.35
CA LYS A 12 16.86 -3.88 9.53
C LYS A 12 16.95 -5.11 8.64
N LYS A 13 16.60 -6.29 9.17
CA LYS A 13 16.61 -7.54 8.40
C LYS A 13 15.54 -7.53 7.30
N VAL A 14 14.35 -7.02 7.61
CA VAL A 14 13.23 -6.90 6.66
C VAL A 14 13.61 -6.03 5.46
N PHE A 15 14.27 -4.91 5.74
CA PHE A 15 14.70 -3.96 4.72
C PHE A 15 16.10 -4.26 4.13
N GLY A 16 16.77 -5.34 4.54
CA GLY A 16 18.08 -5.72 4.03
C GLY A 16 19.20 -4.73 4.33
N VAL A 17 19.15 -4.10 5.52
CA VAL A 17 20.10 -3.10 6.00
C VAL A 17 20.75 -3.49 7.34
N ASP A 18 20.73 -4.77 7.69
CA ASP A 18 21.32 -5.34 8.91
C ASP A 18 22.84 -5.10 9.00
N ARG A 19 23.53 -5.17 7.86
CA ARG A 19 24.99 -4.94 7.76
C ARG A 19 25.36 -3.60 7.14
N ALA A 20 24.37 -2.82 6.68
CA ALA A 20 24.64 -1.58 5.98
C ALA A 20 24.97 -0.45 6.98
N PRO A 21 26.07 0.30 6.79
CA PRO A 21 26.31 1.53 7.55
C PRO A 21 25.14 2.51 7.43
N LYS A 22 24.84 3.27 8.50
CA LYS A 22 23.73 4.26 8.54
C LYS A 22 23.75 5.18 7.30
N ALA A 23 24.93 5.68 6.92
CA ALA A 23 25.10 6.57 5.78
C ALA A 23 24.71 5.97 4.40
N THR A 24 24.76 4.65 4.24
CA THR A 24 24.47 3.98 2.96
C THR A 24 23.08 3.34 2.93
N MET A 25 22.35 3.28 4.05
CA MET A 25 21.05 2.61 4.14
C MET A 25 20.06 3.12 3.08
N LEU A 26 20.00 4.43 2.84
CA LEU A 26 19.10 5.03 1.84
C LEU A 26 19.38 4.60 0.40
N LYS A 27 20.61 4.14 0.10
CA LYS A 27 20.96 3.62 -1.23
C LYS A 27 20.55 2.16 -1.41
N MET A 28 20.12 1.47 -0.35
CA MET A 28 19.74 0.07 -0.42
C MET A 28 18.35 -0.07 -1.06
N PRO A 29 18.16 -0.96 -2.05
CA PRO A 29 16.94 -0.98 -2.86
C PRO A 29 15.65 -1.12 -2.06
N LYS A 30 15.62 -2.02 -1.08
CA LYS A 30 14.42 -2.27 -0.26
C LYS A 30 14.12 -1.11 0.69
N PHE A 31 15.14 -0.60 1.39
CA PHE A 31 14.96 0.47 2.35
C PHE A 31 14.71 1.82 1.66
N GLY A 32 15.59 2.23 0.75
CA GLY A 32 15.44 3.47 -0.03
C GLY A 32 14.15 3.48 -0.84
N GLY A 33 13.81 2.36 -1.48
CA GLY A 33 12.54 2.22 -2.19
C GLY A 33 11.31 2.24 -1.29
N HIS A 34 11.42 1.88 0.00
CA HIS A 34 10.32 2.03 0.95
C HIS A 34 10.17 3.47 1.43
N VAL A 35 11.29 4.18 1.65
CA VAL A 35 11.29 5.61 1.98
C VAL A 35 10.62 6.40 0.85
N ALA A 36 11.00 6.16 -0.42
CA ALA A 36 10.38 6.80 -1.58
C ALA A 36 8.86 6.54 -1.64
N ARG A 37 8.43 5.28 -1.51
CA ARG A 37 7.00 4.93 -1.50
C ARG A 37 6.22 5.57 -0.35
N MET A 38 6.85 5.77 0.82
CA MET A 38 6.22 6.49 1.93
C MET A 38 6.05 7.97 1.60
N THR A 39 7.07 8.60 1.00
CA THR A 39 6.97 9.98 0.51
C THR A 39 5.85 10.13 -0.51
N ASP A 40 5.81 9.26 -1.53
CA ASP A 40 4.75 9.26 -2.56
C ASP A 40 3.36 9.04 -1.94
N PHE A 41 3.26 8.17 -0.93
CA PHE A 41 2.01 7.94 -0.22
C PHE A 41 1.53 9.20 0.51
N ILE A 42 2.41 9.90 1.24
CA ILE A 42 2.06 11.14 1.94
C ILE A 42 1.66 12.23 0.93
N GLU A 43 2.39 12.35 -0.17
CA GLU A 43 2.08 13.30 -1.26
C GLU A 43 0.70 13.03 -1.87
N GLN A 44 0.40 11.78 -2.24
CA GLN A 44 -0.92 11.42 -2.78
C GLN A 44 -2.04 11.64 -1.76
N MET A 45 -1.84 11.26 -0.50
CA MET A 45 -2.83 11.45 0.57
C MET A 45 -3.13 12.94 0.80
N THR A 46 -2.09 13.77 0.89
CA THR A 46 -2.24 15.22 1.09
C THR A 46 -2.84 15.91 -0.15
N SER A 47 -2.49 15.47 -1.36
CA SER A 47 -3.15 15.93 -2.60
C SER A 47 -4.64 15.58 -2.61
N MET A 48 -4.99 14.34 -2.28
CA MET A 48 -6.38 13.89 -2.30
C MET A 48 -7.21 14.60 -1.25
N LEU A 49 -6.71 14.75 -0.02
CA LEU A 49 -7.45 15.36 1.08
C LEU A 49 -7.46 16.88 1.03
N GLY A 50 -6.33 17.51 0.69
CA GLY A 50 -6.14 18.96 0.80
C GLY A 50 -6.42 19.77 -0.45
N PHE A 51 -6.43 19.14 -1.64
CA PHE A 51 -6.59 19.86 -2.91
C PHE A 51 -7.78 19.37 -3.73
N THR A 52 -7.91 18.05 -3.93
CA THR A 52 -8.98 17.50 -4.79
C THR A 52 -10.24 17.08 -4.04
N GLU A 53 -10.19 17.12 -2.70
CA GLU A 53 -11.26 16.65 -1.80
C GLU A 53 -11.73 15.20 -2.09
N ASN A 54 -10.87 14.38 -2.68
CA ASN A 54 -11.13 12.98 -2.98
C ASN A 54 -10.96 12.09 -1.72
N ILE A 55 -11.88 12.26 -0.76
CA ILE A 55 -11.88 11.55 0.53
C ILE A 55 -11.99 10.03 0.31
N VAL A 56 -12.83 9.61 -0.64
CA VAL A 56 -13.01 8.19 -0.95
C VAL A 56 -11.72 7.58 -1.50
N GLY A 57 -11.04 8.28 -2.41
CA GLY A 57 -9.75 7.85 -2.96
C GLY A 57 -8.67 7.75 -1.88
N ALA A 58 -8.57 8.74 -0.98
CA ALA A 58 -7.65 8.69 0.15
C ALA A 58 -7.93 7.50 1.07
N TRP A 59 -9.20 7.25 1.40
CA TRP A 59 -9.60 6.11 2.21
C TRP A 59 -9.30 4.76 1.55
N GLN A 60 -9.52 4.66 0.23
CA GLN A 60 -9.17 3.46 -0.54
C GLN A 60 -7.65 3.24 -0.60
N LEU A 61 -6.86 4.30 -0.79
CA LEU A 61 -5.40 4.23 -0.86
C LEU A 61 -4.79 3.72 0.45
N VAL A 62 -5.19 4.30 1.59
CA VAL A 62 -4.68 3.88 2.91
C VAL A 62 -5.04 2.42 3.18
N ARG A 63 -6.28 2.00 2.95
CA ARG A 63 -6.70 0.60 3.17
C ARG A 63 -6.04 -0.36 2.19
N LYS A 64 -5.87 0.02 0.93
CA LYS A 64 -5.16 -0.81 -0.07
C LYS A 64 -3.72 -1.04 0.36
N THR A 65 -3.07 0.01 0.82
CA THR A 65 -1.69 -0.05 1.31
C THR A 65 -1.58 -0.98 2.52
N GLY A 66 -2.47 -0.87 3.51
CA GLY A 66 -2.51 -1.79 4.66
C GLY A 66 -2.67 -3.26 4.25
N ARG A 67 -3.62 -3.57 3.35
CA ARG A 67 -3.80 -4.94 2.81
C ARG A 67 -2.54 -5.49 2.12
N LEU A 68 -1.85 -4.67 1.33
CA LEU A 68 -0.63 -5.09 0.63
C LEU A 68 0.50 -5.50 1.58
N HIS A 69 0.51 -4.96 2.80
CA HIS A 69 1.52 -5.30 3.80
C HIS A 69 1.33 -6.71 4.38
N VAL A 70 0.18 -7.38 4.21
CA VAL A 70 0.01 -8.80 4.60
C VAL A 70 1.00 -9.71 3.85
N LYS A 71 1.40 -9.33 2.62
CA LYS A 71 2.40 -10.08 1.85
C LYS A 71 3.82 -9.99 2.42
N VAL A 72 4.05 -9.12 3.40
CA VAL A 72 5.33 -9.02 4.11
C VAL A 72 5.31 -10.05 5.23
N LYS A 73 5.92 -11.22 5.01
CA LYS A 73 5.96 -12.34 5.96
C LYS A 73 6.30 -11.94 7.40
N PHE A 74 7.27 -11.02 7.56
CA PHE A 74 7.60 -10.49 8.88
C PHE A 74 6.40 -9.84 9.58
N LEU A 75 5.63 -9.00 8.87
CA LEU A 75 4.44 -8.38 9.44
C LEU A 75 3.33 -9.41 9.65
N GLU A 76 3.13 -10.33 8.72
CA GLU A 76 2.15 -11.42 8.88
C GLU A 76 2.32 -12.16 10.21
N GLU A 77 3.56 -12.52 10.53
CA GLU A 77 3.94 -13.28 11.73
C GLU A 77 4.00 -12.43 13.01
N ASN A 78 4.42 -11.16 12.91
CA ASN A 78 4.81 -10.36 14.09
C ASN A 78 3.89 -9.15 14.34
N GLN A 79 3.02 -8.78 13.41
CA GLN A 79 2.08 -7.67 13.61
C GLN A 79 1.00 -8.07 14.62
N ASN A 80 0.97 -7.36 15.74
CA ASN A 80 0.03 -7.64 16.83
C ASN A 80 -0.43 -6.33 17.48
N GLN A 81 -1.74 -6.11 17.57
CA GLN A 81 -2.30 -4.88 18.16
C GLN A 81 -2.02 -4.76 19.67
N LEU A 82 -1.92 -5.87 20.39
CA LEU A 82 -1.75 -5.90 21.85
C LEU A 82 -0.29 -5.90 22.28
N GLU A 83 0.61 -6.33 21.40
CA GLU A 83 2.04 -6.47 21.72
C GLU A 83 2.87 -5.46 20.92
N LYS A 84 2.92 -5.62 19.60
CA LYS A 84 3.75 -4.78 18.73
C LYS A 84 3.07 -4.47 17.41
N ASN A 85 2.54 -3.25 17.35
CA ASN A 85 1.97 -2.70 16.13
C ASN A 85 3.03 -1.89 15.38
N TYR A 86 3.61 -2.47 14.33
CA TYR A 86 4.66 -1.82 13.54
C TYR A 86 4.15 -0.60 12.77
N PHE A 87 2.87 -0.55 12.38
CA PHE A 87 2.28 0.64 11.77
C PHE A 87 2.24 1.79 12.78
N THR A 88 1.76 1.54 13.99
CA THR A 88 1.70 2.53 15.06
C THR A 88 3.10 3.03 15.43
N ILE A 89 4.08 2.14 15.57
CA ILE A 89 5.48 2.53 15.84
C ILE A 89 6.00 3.51 14.78
N VAL A 90 5.76 3.22 13.50
CA VAL A 90 6.16 4.11 12.42
C VAL A 90 5.40 5.43 12.49
N THR A 91 4.07 5.40 12.59
CA THR A 91 3.26 6.63 12.59
C THR A 91 3.52 7.51 13.80
N ASP A 92 3.76 6.94 14.98
CA ASP A 92 4.06 7.68 16.21
C ASP A 92 5.42 8.38 16.08
N TYR A 93 6.42 7.70 15.50
CA TYR A 93 7.69 8.33 15.20
C TYR A 93 7.53 9.49 14.20
N PHE A 94 6.68 9.34 13.18
CA PHE A 94 6.34 10.45 12.28
C PHE A 94 5.65 11.58 13.05
N VAL A 95 4.70 11.32 13.93
CA VAL A 95 4.06 12.36 14.75
C VAL A 95 5.10 13.15 15.55
N GLU A 96 6.08 12.49 16.16
CA GLU A 96 7.12 13.18 16.94
C GLU A 96 8.10 13.99 16.07
N GLN A 97 8.57 13.41 14.97
CA GLN A 97 9.64 14.04 14.18
C GLN A 97 9.12 14.91 13.05
N PHE A 98 8.12 14.45 12.30
CA PHE A 98 7.60 15.15 11.13
C PHE A 98 6.95 16.48 11.53
N ILE A 99 6.14 16.48 12.59
CA ILE A 99 5.43 17.68 13.05
C ILE A 99 6.40 18.79 13.41
N ALA A 100 7.55 18.45 14.01
CA ALA A 100 8.57 19.44 14.34
C ALA A 100 9.13 20.16 13.09
N TYR A 101 9.25 19.48 11.95
CA TYR A 101 9.69 20.11 10.69
C TYR A 101 8.58 20.95 10.05
N VAL A 102 7.36 20.40 9.90
CA VAL A 102 6.26 21.14 9.22
C VAL A 102 5.72 22.31 10.04
N SER A 103 5.92 22.28 11.36
CA SER A 103 5.59 23.40 12.24
C SER A 103 6.69 24.47 12.27
N GLY A 104 7.88 24.20 11.72
CA GLY A 104 9.02 25.12 11.73
C GLY A 104 9.83 25.13 13.04
N GLN A 105 9.60 24.15 13.93
CA GLN A 105 10.38 23.98 15.17
C GLN A 105 11.77 23.37 14.93
N LYS A 106 11.92 22.57 13.87
CA LYS A 106 13.20 22.02 13.40
C LYS A 106 13.46 22.44 11.95
N GLU A 107 14.71 22.79 11.66
CA GLU A 107 15.19 23.04 10.30
C GLU A 107 15.77 21.77 9.68
N GLU A 108 15.64 21.61 8.36
CA GLU A 108 16.21 20.46 7.65
C GLU A 108 17.75 20.46 7.75
N PRO A 109 18.39 19.31 8.04
CA PRO A 109 19.81 19.25 8.35
C PRO A 109 20.77 19.46 7.15
N ASN A 110 20.31 19.97 6.01
CA ASN A 110 21.18 20.31 4.89
C ASN A 110 20.56 21.37 3.96
N PRO A 111 20.71 22.68 4.25
CA PRO A 111 20.57 23.66 3.21
C PRO A 111 21.82 23.54 2.33
N ALA A 112 21.76 22.76 1.26
CA ALA A 112 22.56 23.13 0.09
C ALA A 112 22.30 24.64 -0.14
N PRO A 113 23.33 25.46 -0.46
CA PRO A 113 23.16 26.91 -0.56
C PRO A 113 22.25 27.19 -1.76
N LYS A 114 20.94 27.15 -1.52
CA LYS A 114 19.94 27.55 -2.48
C LYS A 114 19.90 29.05 -2.40
N GLU A 115 20.48 29.64 -3.44
CA GLU A 115 20.16 30.95 -3.99
C GLU A 115 18.84 31.48 -3.41
N GLU A 116 18.99 32.55 -2.63
CA GLU A 116 18.03 33.62 -2.41
C GLU A 116 16.55 33.22 -2.28
N ASP A 117 16.06 33.28 -1.05
CA ASP A 117 14.80 33.94 -0.71
C ASP A 117 13.58 33.66 -1.62
N LYS A 118 13.30 32.38 -1.84
CA LYS A 118 11.90 31.93 -1.80
C LYS A 118 11.65 31.20 -0.50
N LYS A 119 11.78 31.95 0.60
CA LYS A 119 10.87 31.74 1.74
C LYS A 119 9.47 31.86 1.14
N VAL A 120 8.89 30.74 0.73
CA VAL A 120 7.44 30.61 0.66
C VAL A 120 6.99 30.68 2.12
N ARG A 121 7.02 31.90 2.66
CA ARG A 121 6.14 32.33 3.73
C ARG A 121 4.75 32.19 3.11
N PHE A 122 4.23 30.96 3.09
CA PHE A 122 2.83 30.81 3.41
C PHE A 122 2.69 31.62 4.70
N ALA A 123 2.01 32.76 4.63
CA ALA A 123 1.58 33.46 5.82
C ALA A 123 0.98 32.38 6.72
N GLN A 124 1.67 32.02 7.81
CA GLN A 124 1.24 30.98 8.72
C GLN A 124 0.00 31.53 9.43
N ASN A 125 -1.15 31.44 8.74
CA ASN A 125 -2.45 31.72 9.31
C ASN A 125 -2.90 30.57 10.24
N TYR A 126 -2.15 29.47 10.26
CA TYR A 126 -2.36 28.34 11.16
C TYR A 126 -1.46 28.47 12.38
N SER A 127 -2.07 28.37 13.56
CA SER A 127 -1.33 28.31 14.81
C SER A 127 -0.53 27.00 14.89
N GLN A 128 0.54 27.02 15.69
CA GLN A 128 1.32 25.82 16.02
C GLN A 128 0.43 24.67 16.50
N GLN A 129 -0.56 24.99 17.33
CA GLN A 129 -1.52 24.02 17.86
C GLN A 129 -2.34 23.38 16.73
N GLN A 130 -2.85 24.18 15.78
CA GLN A 130 -3.62 23.66 14.64
C GLN A 130 -2.79 22.71 13.77
N ILE A 131 -1.53 23.06 13.49
CA ILE A 131 -0.63 22.20 12.71
C ILE A 131 -0.39 20.87 13.44
N ASN A 132 -0.09 20.94 14.74
CA ASN A 132 0.12 19.76 15.58
C ASN A 132 -1.10 18.83 15.59
N ASP A 133 -2.28 19.40 15.85
CA ASP A 133 -3.53 18.62 15.99
C ASP A 133 -3.93 17.94 14.68
N VAL A 134 -3.84 18.65 13.55
CA VAL A 134 -4.18 18.11 12.22
C VAL A 134 -3.25 16.96 11.84
N TRP A 135 -1.94 17.15 11.96
CA TRP A 135 -0.97 16.12 11.56
C TRP A 135 -0.98 14.92 12.50
N ARG A 136 -1.13 15.14 13.80
CA ARG A 136 -1.31 14.05 14.77
C ARG A 136 -2.54 13.22 14.40
N ARG A 137 -3.68 13.87 14.17
CA ARG A 137 -4.91 13.19 13.76
C ARG A 137 -4.75 12.44 12.44
N PHE A 138 -4.09 13.04 11.46
CA PHE A 138 -3.79 12.41 10.18
C PHE A 138 -3.01 11.10 10.36
N PHE A 139 -1.85 11.12 11.04
CA PHE A 139 -1.02 9.94 11.21
C PHE A 139 -1.69 8.87 12.09
N THR A 140 -2.41 9.27 13.14
CA THR A 140 -3.19 8.32 13.96
C THR A 140 -4.26 7.60 13.11
N LEU A 141 -5.00 8.33 12.26
CA LEU A 141 -5.99 7.72 11.38
C LEU A 141 -5.35 6.80 10.34
N VAL A 142 -4.20 7.17 9.78
CA VAL A 142 -3.44 6.33 8.85
C VAL A 142 -3.01 5.03 9.53
N GLY A 143 -2.42 5.10 10.72
CA GLY A 143 -1.99 3.93 11.50
C GLY A 143 -3.16 3.00 11.81
N ASN A 144 -4.30 3.55 12.22
CA ASN A 144 -5.52 2.78 12.49
C ASN A 144 -6.05 2.08 11.23
N GLN A 145 -6.13 2.80 10.09
CA GLN A 145 -6.63 2.22 8.85
C GLN A 145 -5.68 1.17 8.24
N PHE A 146 -4.37 1.34 8.37
CA PHE A 146 -3.40 0.28 8.02
C PHE A 146 -3.62 -0.96 8.88
N THR A 147 -3.69 -0.78 10.19
CA THR A 147 -3.87 -1.88 11.15
C THR A 147 -5.15 -2.66 10.88
N GLU A 148 -6.28 -1.97 10.75
CA GLU A 148 -7.59 -2.60 10.54
C GLU A 148 -7.65 -3.35 9.21
N SER A 149 -7.21 -2.71 8.12
CA SER A 149 -7.25 -3.32 6.80
C SER A 149 -6.27 -4.47 6.63
N PHE A 150 -5.11 -4.40 7.28
CA PHE A 150 -4.15 -5.50 7.39
C PHE A 150 -4.78 -6.70 8.10
N GLU A 151 -5.39 -6.48 9.27
CA GLU A 151 -5.93 -7.56 10.10
C GLU A 151 -7.05 -8.32 9.38
N ILE A 152 -7.98 -7.58 8.75
CA ILE A 152 -9.06 -8.16 7.96
C ILE A 152 -8.51 -9.03 6.83
N GLU A 153 -7.47 -8.57 6.14
CA GLU A 153 -6.89 -9.29 5.00
C GLU A 153 -6.07 -10.52 5.44
N ARG A 154 -5.36 -10.42 6.57
CA ARG A 154 -4.67 -11.56 7.19
C ARG A 154 -5.64 -12.67 7.58
N GLN A 155 -6.75 -12.31 8.23
CA GLN A 155 -7.79 -13.28 8.63
C GLN A 155 -8.46 -13.96 7.44
N LYS A 156 -8.71 -13.22 6.35
CA LYS A 156 -9.21 -13.78 5.09
C LYS A 156 -8.23 -14.78 4.48
N SER A 157 -6.94 -14.49 4.53
CA SER A 157 -5.90 -15.37 4.01
C SER A 157 -5.87 -16.69 4.79
N LEU A 158 -5.81 -16.62 6.13
CA LEU A 158 -5.81 -17.78 7.02
C LEU A 158 -7.07 -18.65 6.89
N SER A 159 -8.25 -18.03 6.80
CA SER A 159 -9.51 -18.76 6.63
C SER A 159 -9.61 -19.45 5.27
N SER A 160 -9.08 -18.83 4.21
CA SER A 160 -9.03 -19.45 2.88
C SER A 160 -8.09 -20.66 2.82
N GLU A 161 -6.96 -20.61 3.53
CA GLU A 161 -6.01 -21.73 3.67
C GLU A 161 -6.59 -22.86 4.52
N SER A 162 -7.28 -22.52 5.61
CA SER A 162 -7.96 -23.48 6.47
C SER A 162 -9.05 -24.24 5.71
N LYS A 163 -9.86 -23.54 4.89
CA LYS A 163 -10.88 -24.17 4.05
C LYS A 163 -10.29 -25.14 3.01
N LYS A 164 -9.16 -24.77 2.39
CA LYS A 164 -8.43 -25.66 1.46
C LYS A 164 -7.92 -26.94 2.13
N THR A 165 -7.56 -26.84 3.41
CA THR A 165 -7.00 -27.95 4.18
C THR A 165 -8.10 -28.88 4.72
N LEU A 166 -9.27 -28.33 5.07
CA LEU A 166 -10.40 -29.06 5.64
C LEU A 166 -11.23 -29.82 4.60
N ASP A 167 -11.35 -29.32 3.36
CA ASP A 167 -12.07 -30.01 2.28
C ASP A 167 -11.24 -30.08 0.97
N PRO A 168 -10.11 -30.83 0.94
CA PRO A 168 -9.25 -30.88 -0.24
C PRO A 168 -9.98 -31.38 -1.50
N HIS A 169 -10.90 -32.34 -1.31
CA HIS A 169 -11.65 -32.96 -2.41
C HIS A 169 -12.68 -32.01 -3.06
N GLN A 170 -13.22 -31.01 -2.35
CA GLN A 170 -14.11 -30.02 -2.94
C GLN A 170 -13.34 -29.09 -3.90
N HIS A 171 -12.11 -28.71 -3.56
CA HIS A 171 -11.28 -27.87 -4.43
C HIS A 171 -10.90 -28.56 -5.75
N PHE A 172 -10.55 -29.84 -5.73
CA PHE A 172 -10.30 -30.60 -6.95
C PHE A 172 -11.55 -30.66 -7.85
N LYS A 173 -12.73 -30.76 -7.25
CA LYS A 173 -14.00 -30.80 -7.99
C LYS A 173 -14.36 -29.43 -8.58
N GLU A 174 -14.24 -28.35 -7.81
CA GLU A 174 -14.47 -26.98 -8.30
C GLU A 174 -13.47 -26.57 -9.39
N GLU A 175 -12.20 -26.95 -9.26
CA GLU A 175 -11.17 -26.63 -10.25
C GLU A 175 -11.32 -27.46 -11.54
N ALA A 176 -11.75 -28.73 -11.41
CA ALA A 176 -12.15 -29.57 -12.54
C ALA A 176 -13.39 -29.02 -13.26
N ASP A 177 -14.42 -28.61 -12.51
CA ASP A 177 -15.64 -28.02 -13.06
C ASP A 177 -15.35 -26.68 -13.75
N LYS A 178 -14.44 -25.87 -13.21
CA LYS A 178 -13.99 -24.62 -13.82
C LYS A 178 -13.22 -24.87 -15.12
N LYS A 179 -12.31 -25.86 -15.16
CA LYS A 179 -11.61 -26.28 -16.38
C LYS A 179 -12.58 -26.82 -17.43
N LYS A 180 -13.60 -27.58 -17.01
CA LYS A 180 -14.65 -28.10 -17.89
C LYS A 180 -15.47 -26.97 -18.53
N ARG A 181 -15.91 -25.99 -17.74
CA ARG A 181 -16.65 -24.81 -18.24
C ARG A 181 -15.84 -23.94 -19.20
N ILE A 182 -14.54 -23.79 -18.96
CA ILE A 182 -13.65 -23.04 -19.87
C ILE A 182 -13.51 -23.80 -21.20
N LYS A 183 -13.33 -25.12 -21.14
CA LYS A 183 -13.27 -25.96 -22.34
C LYS A 183 -14.57 -25.94 -23.14
N GLU A 184 -15.72 -26.00 -22.47
CA GLU A 184 -17.05 -25.91 -23.11
C GLU A 184 -17.25 -24.55 -23.79
N ARG A 185 -16.90 -23.43 -23.13
CA ARG A 185 -16.96 -22.09 -23.75
C ARG A 185 -16.02 -21.95 -24.95
N GLN A 186 -14.81 -22.52 -24.88
CA GLN A 186 -13.87 -22.48 -25.99
C GLN A 186 -14.42 -23.27 -27.18
N SER A 187 -15.01 -24.45 -26.94
CA SER A 187 -15.64 -25.25 -28.00
C SER A 187 -16.89 -24.60 -28.60
N GLU A 188 -17.67 -23.86 -27.82
CA GLU A 188 -18.83 -23.11 -28.34
C GLU A 188 -18.39 -21.99 -29.28
N ILE A 189 -17.29 -21.29 -28.96
CA ILE A 189 -16.70 -20.24 -29.81
C ILE A 189 -16.13 -20.85 -31.10
N ASP A 190 -15.41 -21.96 -31.01
CA ASP A 190 -14.85 -22.65 -32.18
C ASP A 190 -15.96 -23.23 -33.09
N THR A 191 -17.09 -23.64 -32.51
CA THR A 191 -18.26 -24.14 -33.26
C THR A 191 -18.99 -23.00 -33.97
N THR A 192 -19.20 -21.86 -33.30
CA THR A 192 -19.85 -20.68 -33.91
C THR A 192 -18.98 -19.99 -34.97
N GLN A 193 -17.64 -20.06 -34.86
CA GLN A 193 -16.76 -19.61 -35.94
C GLN A 193 -16.82 -20.52 -37.17
N ASN A 194 -16.87 -21.85 -37.00
CA ASN A 194 -16.99 -22.81 -38.10
C ASN A 194 -18.35 -22.75 -38.82
N GLU A 195 -19.44 -22.39 -38.12
CA GLU A 195 -20.76 -22.22 -38.73
C GLU A 195 -20.84 -20.96 -39.60
N ASN A 196 -20.16 -19.87 -39.22
CA ASN A 196 -20.09 -18.66 -40.04
C ASN A 196 -19.25 -18.82 -41.32
N GLU A 197 -18.24 -19.71 -41.33
CA GLU A 197 -17.43 -19.97 -42.54
C GLU A 197 -18.14 -20.85 -43.59
N ARG A 198 -19.27 -21.48 -43.25
CA ARG A 198 -20.06 -22.31 -44.18
C ARG A 198 -21.30 -21.61 -44.77
N GLY A 199 -21.48 -20.31 -44.50
CA GLY A 199 -22.69 -19.56 -44.85
C GLY A 199 -22.57 -18.59 -46.03
N GLU A 200 -21.41 -18.44 -46.67
CA GLU A 200 -21.21 -17.55 -47.83
C GLU A 200 -20.99 -18.34 -49.13
N ASP A 201 -21.94 -19.20 -49.50
CA ASP A 201 -22.04 -19.69 -50.87
C ASP A 201 -23.15 -18.93 -51.61
N MET A 202 -22.74 -18.28 -52.69
CA MET A 202 -23.47 -17.30 -53.47
C MET A 202 -24.80 -17.84 -54.03
N PHE A 203 -25.86 -17.04 -53.91
CA PHE A 203 -27.04 -17.16 -54.77
C PHE A 203 -27.12 -15.89 -55.63
N GLU A 204 -26.56 -15.95 -56.84
CA GLU A 204 -26.93 -15.01 -57.90
C GLU A 204 -28.31 -15.42 -58.44
N ASP A 205 -29.27 -14.53 -58.27
CA ASP A 205 -30.64 -14.64 -58.76
C ASP A 205 -30.68 -14.50 -60.30
N PRO A 206 -31.27 -15.44 -61.06
CA PRO A 206 -31.41 -15.29 -62.49
C PRO A 206 -32.86 -15.00 -62.88
N PHE A 207 -33.36 -13.77 -62.67
CA PHE A 207 -34.45 -13.16 -63.48
C PHE A 207 -34.47 -11.62 -63.39
#